data_AF-A0A356TT50-F1
#
_entry.id   AF-A0A356TT50-F1
#
_cell.length_a   1.000
_cell.length_b   1.000
_cell.length_c   1.000
_cell.angle_alpha   90.00
_cell.angle_beta   90.00
_cell.angle_gamma   90.00
#
_symmetry.space_group_name_H-M   'P 1'
#
loop_
_entity.id
_entity.type
_entity.pdbx_description
1 polymer ?
#
loop_
_entity_poly.entity_id
_entity_poly.type
_entity_poly.pdbx_seq_one_letter_code
_entity_poly.pdbx_strand_id
1 'polypeptide(L)'
;YIAQPPLFRVKKGKKSQFLKNEDAFNRFILEAGTDKLAIRAVGGSVIVTGDPLRRLLDDLWKWRKLLRALERRAQSEILAALVRGTDLDASGLADRARLEEAMARLEEA
;
A
#
# COMPACT_ATOMS: atom_id res chain seq x y z
N TYR A 1 3.33 30.95 -19.42
CA TYR A 1 3.78 29.93 -18.43
C TYR A 1 3.07 30.23 -17.10
N ILE A 2 2.37 29.27 -16.49
CA ILE A 2 1.65 29.47 -15.21
C ILE A 2 2.52 28.88 -14.09
N ALA A 3 2.91 29.69 -13.12
CA ALA A 3 3.67 29.21 -11.96
C ALA A 3 2.78 28.32 -11.09
N GLN A 4 3.28 27.15 -10.71
CA GLN A 4 2.62 26.25 -9.76
C GLN A 4 3.32 26.42 -8.39
N PRO A 5 2.73 27.18 -7.45
CA PRO A 5 3.34 27.35 -6.13
C PRO A 5 3.40 26.00 -5.40
N PRO A 6 4.43 25.77 -4.59
CA PRO A 6 4.53 24.53 -3.83
C PRO A 6 3.42 24.45 -2.78
N LEU A 7 2.74 23.30 -2.73
CA LEU A 7 1.63 23.06 -1.82
C LEU A 7 2.09 22.86 -0.37
N PHE A 8 3.31 22.34 -0.17
CA PHE A 8 3.88 22.09 1.17
C PHE A 8 5.30 22.62 1.29
N ARG A 9 5.69 22.94 2.53
CA ARG A 9 7.08 23.17 2.93
C ARG A 9 7.41 22.26 4.12
N VAL A 10 8.36 21.36 3.93
CA VAL A 10 8.87 20.49 5.00
C VAL A 10 10.19 21.04 5.54
N LYS A 11 10.39 20.95 6.86
CA LYS A 11 11.61 21.42 7.54
C LYS A 11 12.12 20.35 8.51
N LYS A 12 13.40 19.97 8.37
CA LYS A 12 14.11 19.05 9.27
C LYS A 12 15.38 19.74 9.76
N GLY A 13 15.36 20.24 11.00
CA GLY A 13 16.42 21.08 11.55
C GLY A 13 16.63 22.34 10.73
N LYS A 14 17.84 22.53 10.18
CA LYS A 14 18.18 23.67 9.31
C LYS A 14 17.81 23.47 7.84
N LYS A 15 17.51 22.25 7.39
CA LYS A 15 17.15 21.95 5.99
C LYS A 15 15.65 22.15 5.78
N SER A 16 15.26 22.80 4.68
CA SER A 16 13.86 22.89 4.23
C SER A 16 13.71 22.56 2.77
N GLN A 17 12.62 21.90 2.41
CA GLN A 17 12.28 21.50 1.04
C GLN A 17 10.84 21.89 0.74
N PHE A 18 10.60 22.37 -0.48
CA PHE A 18 9.27 22.67 -0.98
C PHE A 18 8.75 21.47 -1.78
N LEU A 19 7.51 21.08 -1.53
CA LEU A 19 6.86 19.93 -2.20
C LEU A 19 5.62 20.42 -2.92
N LYS A 20 5.53 20.05 -4.20
CA LYS A 20 4.53 20.60 -5.13
C LYS A 20 3.12 20.01 -4.96
N ASN A 21 3.00 18.80 -4.43
CA ASN A 21 1.74 18.09 -4.32
C ASN A 21 1.76 17.06 -3.18
N GLU A 22 0.59 16.47 -2.92
CA GLU A 22 0.39 15.49 -1.86
C GLU A 22 1.19 14.20 -2.09
N ASP A 23 1.34 13.74 -3.34
CA ASP A 23 2.16 12.57 -3.67
C ASP A 23 3.65 12.79 -3.33
N ALA A 24 4.18 14.00 -3.54
CA ALA A 24 5.54 14.36 -3.15
C ALA A 24 5.68 14.41 -1.62
N PHE A 25 4.67 14.90 -0.91
CA PHE A 25 4.64 14.89 0.55
C PHE A 25 4.62 13.45 1.11
N ASN A 26 3.75 12.59 0.59
CA ASN A 26 3.66 11.19 1.04
C ASN A 26 4.97 10.43 0.85
N ARG A 27 5.62 10.56 -0.32
CA ARG A 27 6.95 9.95 -0.56
C ARG A 27 8.00 10.48 0.40
N PHE A 28 8.04 11.80 0.62
CA PHE A 28 8.97 12.39 1.58
C PHE A 28 8.78 11.82 2.99
N ILE A 29 7.54 11.66 3.45
CA ILE A 29 7.25 11.08 4.77
C ILE A 29 7.65 9.60 4.84
N LEU A 30 7.38 8.81 3.79
CA LEU A 30 7.79 7.41 3.71
C LEU A 30 9.32 7.25 3.74
N GLU A 31 10.05 8.04 2.95
CA GLU A 31 11.53 8.05 2.94
C GLU A 31 12.08 8.45 4.31
N ALA A 32 11.59 9.55 4.87
CA ALA A 32 12.06 10.06 6.16
C ALA A 32 11.75 9.09 7.32
N GLY A 33 10.64 8.36 7.26
CA GLY A 33 10.27 7.36 8.24
C GLY A 33 11.07 6.07 8.11
N THR A 34 11.40 5.64 6.90
CA THR A 34 12.09 4.36 6.64
C THR A 34 13.59 4.37 6.88
N ASP A 35 14.23 5.55 6.85
CA ASP A 35 15.68 5.69 6.94
C ASP A 35 16.34 4.99 8.15
N LYS A 36 15.60 4.78 9.24
CA LYS A 36 16.11 4.13 10.46
C LYS A 36 15.24 2.96 10.92
N LEU A 37 14.36 2.46 10.05
CA LEU A 37 13.49 1.33 10.36
C LEU A 37 14.07 0.02 9.83
N ALA A 38 13.91 -1.02 10.65
CA ALA A 38 14.23 -2.40 10.31
C ALA A 38 13.03 -3.27 10.68
N ILE A 39 12.51 -4.02 9.73
CA ILE A 39 11.44 -5.00 9.96
C ILE A 39 12.03 -6.39 9.94
N ARG A 40 11.74 -7.20 10.95
CA ARG A 40 12.08 -8.61 10.97
C ARG A 40 10.81 -9.43 10.83
N ALA A 41 10.80 -10.38 9.89
CA ALA A 41 9.69 -11.31 9.75
C ALA A 41 9.61 -12.24 10.98
N VAL A 42 8.39 -12.59 11.38
CA VAL A 42 8.17 -13.53 12.50
C VAL A 42 8.82 -14.88 12.16
N GLY A 43 9.65 -15.39 13.06
CA GLY A 43 10.35 -16.67 12.88
C GLY A 43 11.51 -16.66 11.86
N GLY A 44 11.80 -15.52 11.23
CA GLY A 44 12.84 -15.40 10.20
C GLY A 44 14.09 -14.64 10.65
N SER A 45 15.22 -14.98 10.02
CA SER A 45 16.47 -14.20 10.12
C SER A 45 16.49 -12.99 9.17
N VAL A 46 15.55 -12.91 8.23
CA VAL A 46 15.49 -11.84 7.22
C VAL A 46 15.08 -10.53 7.86
N ILE A 47 15.92 -9.52 7.67
CA ILE A 47 15.67 -8.14 8.08
C ILE A 47 15.49 -7.29 6.82
N VAL A 48 14.37 -6.58 6.75
CA VAL A 48 14.01 -5.68 5.66
C VAL A 48 14.27 -4.25 6.12
N THR A 49 15.22 -3.58 5.47
CA THR A 49 15.67 -2.21 5.78
C THR A 49 15.93 -1.44 4.49
N GLY A 50 16.03 -0.11 4.56
CA GLY A 50 16.47 0.71 3.43
C GLY A 50 15.55 0.57 2.21
N ASP A 51 16.13 0.41 1.02
CA ASP A 51 15.38 0.41 -0.24
C ASP A 51 14.35 -0.73 -0.38
N PRO A 52 14.64 -1.99 0.02
CA PRO A 52 13.62 -3.04 0.11
C PRO A 52 12.40 -2.63 0.96
N LEU A 53 12.64 -1.99 2.11
CA LEU A 53 11.55 -1.51 2.98
C LEU A 53 10.77 -0.37 2.30
N ARG A 54 11.47 0.58 1.66
CA ARG A 54 10.83 1.67 0.91
C ARG A 54 9.91 1.15 -0.17
N ARG A 55 10.38 0.20 -0.99
CA ARG A 55 9.58 -0.42 -2.06
C ARG A 55 8.34 -1.11 -1.52
N LEU A 56 8.48 -1.87 -0.43
CA LEU A 56 7.35 -2.52 0.23
C LEU A 56 6.30 -1.51 0.69
N LEU A 57 6.71 -0.42 1.33
CA LEU A 57 5.78 0.61 1.78
C LEU A 57 5.13 1.37 0.61
N ASP A 58 5.87 1.63 -0.47
CA ASP A 58 5.32 2.22 -1.69
C ASP A 58 4.22 1.32 -2.29
N ASP A 59 4.43 0.01 -2.33
CA ASP A 59 3.45 -0.94 -2.84
C ASP A 59 2.22 -1.02 -1.91
N LEU A 60 2.41 -0.98 -0.59
CA LEU A 60 1.30 -0.86 0.37
C LEU A 60 0.52 0.47 0.22
N TRP A 61 1.20 1.57 -0.07
CA TRP A 61 0.57 2.86 -0.31
C TRP A 61 -0.26 2.84 -1.61
N LYS A 62 0.28 2.28 -2.70
CA LYS A 62 -0.45 2.07 -3.95
C LYS A 62 -1.66 1.17 -3.74
N TRP A 63 -1.50 0.05 -3.02
CA TRP A 63 -2.58 -0.85 -2.65
C TRP A 63 -3.72 -0.10 -1.95
N ARG A 64 -3.41 0.73 -0.95
CA ARG A 64 -4.42 1.53 -0.23
C ARG A 64 -5.09 2.57 -1.13
N LYS A 65 -4.37 3.13 -2.11
CA LYS A 65 -4.95 4.05 -3.11
C LYS A 65 -5.91 3.34 -4.04
N LEU A 66 -5.57 2.12 -4.49
CA LEU A 66 -6.43 1.29 -5.34
C LEU A 66 -7.72 0.89 -4.60
N LEU A 67 -7.62 0.41 -3.35
CA LEU A 67 -8.79 0.06 -2.55
C LEU A 67 -9.75 1.25 -2.40
N ARG A 68 -9.24 2.45 -2.05
CA ARG A 68 -10.07 3.66 -1.95
C ARG A 68 -10.73 4.06 -3.26
N ALA A 69 -10.05 3.87 -4.39
CA ALA A 69 -10.64 4.15 -5.70
C ALA A 69 -11.80 3.20 -6.03
N LEU A 70 -11.74 1.96 -5.54
CA LEU A 70 -12.73 0.91 -5.77
C LEU A 70 -13.87 0.89 -4.73
N GLU A 71 -13.73 1.63 -3.63
CA GLU A 71 -14.70 1.69 -2.52
C GLU A 71 -16.11 2.08 -2.97
N ARG A 72 -16.24 2.88 -4.03
CA ARG A 72 -17.54 3.23 -4.63
C ARG A 72 -18.26 2.06 -5.32
N ARG A 73 -17.53 0.99 -5.66
CA ARG A 73 -18.05 -0.18 -6.39
C ARG A 73 -18.22 -1.40 -5.48
N ALA A 74 -17.33 -1.58 -4.52
CA ALA A 74 -17.37 -2.68 -3.57
C ALA A 74 -16.71 -2.26 -2.25
N GLN A 75 -17.13 -2.89 -1.14
CA GLN A 75 -16.52 -2.67 0.16
C GLN A 75 -15.04 -3.05 0.13
N SER A 76 -14.19 -2.13 0.62
CA SER A 76 -12.74 -2.27 0.55
C SER A 76 -12.22 -3.49 1.33
N GLU A 77 -12.93 -3.85 2.39
CA GLU A 77 -12.68 -4.95 3.29
C GLU A 77 -12.86 -6.29 2.57
N ILE A 78 -13.93 -6.44 1.79
CA ILE A 78 -14.20 -7.63 0.99
C ILE A 78 -13.13 -7.79 -0.09
N LEU A 79 -12.81 -6.70 -0.82
CA LEU A 79 -11.75 -6.73 -1.84
C LEU A 79 -10.40 -7.12 -1.24
N ALA A 80 -10.10 -6.59 -0.04
CA ALA A 80 -8.86 -6.90 0.64
C ALA A 80 -8.81 -8.33 1.18
N ALA A 81 -9.95 -8.85 1.64
CA ALA A 81 -10.09 -10.24 2.08
C ALA A 81 -9.90 -11.20 0.89
N LEU A 82 -10.55 -10.93 -0.24
CA LEU A 82 -10.40 -11.71 -1.48
C LEU A 82 -8.93 -11.80 -1.93
N VAL A 83 -8.23 -10.68 -2.00
CA VAL A 83 -6.82 -10.66 -2.48
C VAL A 83 -5.86 -11.33 -1.50
N ARG A 84 -6.13 -11.30 -0.20
CA ARG A 84 -5.23 -11.89 0.82
C ARG A 84 -5.56 -13.33 1.18
N GLY A 85 -6.83 -13.70 1.13
CA GLY A 85 -7.34 -14.99 1.62
C GLY A 85 -7.60 -16.01 0.51
N THR A 86 -7.57 -15.61 -0.75
CA THR A 86 -7.87 -16.50 -1.88
C THR A 86 -6.83 -16.37 -2.99
N ASP A 87 -6.72 -17.40 -3.81
CA ASP A 87 -5.91 -17.45 -5.04
C ASP A 87 -6.79 -17.29 -6.30
N LEU A 88 -7.97 -16.67 -6.15
CA LEU A 88 -8.91 -16.47 -7.24
C LEU A 88 -8.30 -15.55 -8.31
N ASP A 89 -8.25 -16.06 -9.53
CA ASP A 89 -7.96 -15.31 -10.74
C ASP A 89 -9.23 -15.14 -11.59
N ALA A 90 -9.11 -14.51 -12.77
CA ALA A 90 -10.26 -14.29 -13.65
C ALA A 90 -10.97 -15.59 -14.06
N SER A 91 -10.25 -16.71 -14.15
CA SER A 91 -10.84 -18.01 -14.47
C SER A 91 -11.58 -18.61 -13.27
N GLY A 92 -11.03 -18.47 -12.07
CA GLY A 92 -11.64 -18.91 -10.82
C GLY A 92 -12.94 -18.16 -10.51
N LEU A 93 -13.08 -16.91 -10.96
CA LEU A 93 -14.34 -16.17 -10.83
C LEU A 93 -15.46 -16.69 -11.74
N ALA A 94 -15.13 -17.42 -12.81
CA ALA A 94 -16.09 -18.04 -13.71
C ALA A 94 -16.43 -19.49 -13.32
N ASP A 95 -15.63 -20.10 -12.44
CA ASP A 95 -15.84 -21.46 -11.94
C ASP A 95 -16.58 -21.43 -10.60
N ARG A 96 -17.82 -21.93 -10.61
CA ARG A 96 -18.69 -21.93 -9.44
C ARG A 96 -18.09 -22.68 -8.26
N ALA A 97 -17.45 -23.83 -8.49
CA ALA A 97 -16.93 -24.66 -7.41
C ALA A 97 -15.75 -23.97 -6.72
N ARG A 98 -14.84 -23.38 -7.50
CA ARG A 98 -13.70 -22.61 -6.96
C ARG A 98 -14.14 -21.36 -6.22
N LEU A 99 -15.19 -20.69 -6.71
CA LEU A 99 -15.76 -19.52 -6.04
C LEU A 99 -16.35 -19.89 -4.68
N GLU A 100 -17.13 -20.98 -4.60
CA GLU A 100 -17.72 -21.43 -3.34
C GLU A 100 -16.67 -21.83 -2.31
N GLU A 101 -15.61 -22.52 -2.73
CA GLU A 101 -14.48 -22.87 -1.85
C GLU A 101 -13.77 -21.61 -1.33
N ALA A 102 -13.52 -20.64 -2.21
CA ALA A 102 -12.89 -19.38 -1.84
C ALA A 102 -13.77 -18.56 -0.88
N MET A 103 -15.10 -18.55 -1.06
CA MET A 103 -16.04 -17.91 -0.14
C MET A 103 -16.02 -18.57 1.24
N ALA A 104 -16.02 -19.90 1.31
CA ALA A 104 -15.95 -20.63 2.58
C ALA A 104 -14.67 -20.28 3.36
N ARG A 105 -13.52 -20.22 2.69
CA ARG A 105 -12.25 -19.80 3.31
C ARG A 105 -12.28 -18.37 3.86
N LEU A 106 -13.07 -17.48 3.24
CA LEU A 106 -13.21 -16.09 3.71
C LEU A 106 -14.14 -15.96 4.92
N GLU A 107 -15.10 -16.86 5.10
CA GLU A 107 -15.98 -16.87 6.28
C GLU A 107 -15.29 -17.42 7.54
N GLU A 108 -14.29 -18.29 7.37
CA GLU A 108 -13.50 -18.87 8.47
C GLU A 108 -12.36 -17.97 8.97
N ALA A 109 -11.98 -16.93 8.21
CA ALA A 109 -10.81 -16.07 8.45
C ALA A 109 -11.15 -14.75 9.18
#